data_AF-A0A8B6GBS2-F1
#
_entry.id   AF-A0A8B6GBS2-F1
#
_cell.length_a   1.000
_cell.length_b   1.000
_cell.length_c   1.000
_cell.angle_alpha   90.00
_cell.angle_beta   90.00
_cell.angle_gamma   90.00
#
_symmetry.space_group_name_H-M   'P 1'
#
loop_
_entity.id
_entity.type
_entity.pdbx_description
1 polymer ?
#
loop_
_entity_poly.entity_id
_entity_poly.type
_entity_poly.pdbx_seq_one_letter_code
_entity_poly.pdbx_strand_id
1 'polypeptide(L)'
;MIGGGFIGAGIWAFIEKNKYHGITSLDDALQNVSVAFVVLILIGITIFLVSLCGCIGALRENVLLLKIYYYIMIIIFLFLIGLAVATFVLKDKVNDFLKHQVLKDSLITKYQDDRDDQAVIDWVQENFECCGVESYKDWNKNQYYNCSSSLLTNSLRCSVPHSCCRVQDTYKSGMTNILCGRNVLNSVSTFIFIEMFQITLTNLLA
;
A
#
# COMPACT_ATOMS: atom_id res chain seq x y z
N MET A 1 -12.77 7.17 -24.07
CA MET A 1 -11.59 6.31 -24.32
C MET A 1 -10.87 5.96 -23.01
N ILE A 2 -10.54 6.92 -22.15
CA ILE A 2 -9.87 6.69 -20.85
C ILE A 2 -10.67 5.72 -19.94
N GLY A 3 -11.99 5.90 -19.80
CA GLY A 3 -12.82 5.00 -18.98
C GLY A 3 -12.82 3.54 -19.45
N GLY A 4 -12.77 3.30 -20.77
CA GLY A 4 -12.63 1.94 -21.32
C GLY A 4 -11.28 1.30 -20.98
N GLY A 5 -10.22 2.11 -20.92
CA GLY A 5 -8.90 1.67 -20.47
C GLY A 5 -8.91 1.21 -19.01
N PHE A 6 -9.55 1.95 -18.11
CA PHE A 6 -9.69 1.55 -16.70
C PHE A 6 -10.49 0.25 -16.55
N ILE A 7 -11.58 0.08 -17.31
CA ILE A 7 -12.36 -1.16 -17.30
C ILE A 7 -11.51 -2.33 -17.80
N GLY A 8 -10.81 -2.16 -18.91
CA GLY A 8 -9.93 -3.20 -19.47
C GLY A 8 -8.81 -3.60 -18.51
N ALA A 9 -8.13 -2.62 -17.90
CA ALA A 9 -7.09 -2.86 -16.91
C ALA A 9 -7.64 -3.55 -15.64
N GLY A 10 -8.81 -3.13 -15.16
CA GLY A 10 -9.46 -3.75 -14.01
C GLY A 10 -9.86 -5.20 -14.27
N ILE A 11 -10.45 -5.49 -15.43
CA ILE A 11 -10.82 -6.86 -15.83
C ILE A 11 -9.57 -7.73 -16.02
N TRP A 12 -8.54 -7.20 -16.67
CA TRP A 12 -7.28 -7.91 -16.86
C TRP A 12 -6.65 -8.28 -15.50
N ALA A 13 -6.51 -7.31 -14.59
CA ALA A 13 -5.97 -7.53 -13.25
C ALA A 13 -6.81 -8.53 -12.45
N PHE A 14 -8.15 -8.45 -12.58
CA PHE A 14 -9.05 -9.41 -11.93
C PHE A 14 -8.84 -10.84 -12.43
N ILE A 15 -8.71 -11.03 -13.75
CA ILE A 15 -8.49 -12.36 -14.34
C ILE A 15 -7.14 -12.93 -13.93
N GLU A 16 -6.07 -12.13 -13.99
CA GLU A 16 -4.73 -12.59 -13.64
C GLU A 16 -4.68 -13.02 -12.17
N LYS A 17 -5.27 -12.23 -11.25
CA LYS A 17 -5.32 -12.60 -9.83
C LYS A 17 -6.16 -13.85 -9.56
N ASN A 18 -7.28 -14.02 -10.25
CA ASN A 18 -8.12 -15.21 -10.13
C ASN A 18 -7.43 -16.51 -10.57
N LYS A 19 -6.51 -16.41 -11.54
CA LYS A 19 -5.82 -17.56 -12.11
C LYS A 19 -4.87 -18.24 -11.10
N TYR A 20 -4.30 -17.48 -10.17
CA TYR A 20 -3.39 -18.02 -9.14
C TYR A 20 -4.11 -18.50 -7.87
N HIS A 21 -5.26 -17.90 -7.52
CA HIS A 21 -5.96 -18.21 -6.28
C HIS A 21 -7.17 -19.15 -6.42
N GLY A 22 -7.52 -19.61 -7.63
CA GLY A 22 -8.49 -20.68 -7.86
C GLY A 22 -9.80 -20.49 -7.09
N ILE A 23 -10.63 -19.53 -7.51
CA ILE A 23 -11.88 -19.22 -6.80
C ILE A 23 -12.85 -20.41 -6.86
N THR A 24 -13.07 -21.06 -5.73
CA THR A 24 -14.07 -22.13 -5.54
C THR A 24 -15.38 -21.64 -4.93
N SER A 25 -15.49 -20.37 -4.49
CA SER A 25 -16.72 -19.82 -3.91
C SER A 25 -16.86 -18.30 -4.09
N LEU A 26 -18.10 -17.80 -4.16
CA LEU A 26 -18.45 -16.37 -4.28
C LEU A 26 -18.08 -15.55 -3.03
N ASP A 27 -17.96 -16.20 -1.86
CA ASP A 27 -17.60 -15.54 -0.59
C ASP A 27 -16.09 -15.27 -0.50
N ASP A 28 -15.24 -16.17 -1.01
CA ASP A 28 -13.78 -15.95 -1.09
C ASP A 28 -13.40 -14.85 -2.10
N ALA A 29 -14.25 -14.62 -3.10
CA ALA A 29 -14.04 -13.56 -4.08
C ALA A 29 -14.14 -12.16 -3.46
N LEU A 30 -14.99 -11.93 -2.46
CA LEU A 30 -15.05 -10.62 -1.80
C LEU A 30 -13.89 -10.39 -0.82
N GLN A 31 -13.31 -11.46 -0.27
CA GLN A 31 -12.31 -11.38 0.79
C GLN A 31 -10.86 -11.42 0.25
N ASN A 32 -10.63 -12.09 -0.89
CA ASN A 32 -9.30 -12.25 -1.50
C ASN A 32 -9.07 -11.34 -2.73
N VAL A 33 -10.15 -10.85 -3.36
CA VAL A 33 -10.03 -9.77 -4.35
C VAL A 33 -9.76 -8.50 -3.56
N SER A 34 -8.66 -7.83 -3.88
CA SER A 34 -8.39 -6.52 -3.28
C SER A 34 -9.54 -5.61 -3.70
N VAL A 35 -10.28 -5.10 -2.70
CA VAL A 35 -11.41 -4.18 -2.84
C VAL A 35 -11.10 -3.06 -3.84
N ALA A 36 -9.83 -2.67 -3.95
CA ALA A 36 -9.28 -1.77 -4.95
C ALA A 36 -9.67 -2.10 -6.41
N PHE A 37 -9.60 -3.36 -6.85
CA PHE A 37 -9.91 -3.73 -8.24
C PHE A 37 -11.40 -3.60 -8.57
N VAL A 38 -12.28 -4.01 -7.64
CA VAL A 38 -13.74 -3.87 -7.79
C VAL A 38 -14.11 -2.39 -7.85
N VAL A 39 -13.55 -1.57 -6.96
CA VAL A 39 -13.75 -0.12 -6.97
C VAL A 39 -13.24 0.52 -8.26
N LEU A 40 -12.08 0.10 -8.77
CA LEU A 40 -11.51 0.60 -10.03
C LEU A 40 -12.42 0.30 -11.23
N ILE A 41 -13.00 -0.91 -11.31
CA ILE A 41 -13.96 -1.27 -12.36
C ILE A 41 -15.22 -0.41 -12.27
N LEU A 42 -15.80 -0.24 -11.06
CA LEU A 42 -17.00 0.58 -10.85
C LEU A 42 -16.77 2.05 -11.25
N ILE A 43 -15.63 2.62 -10.86
CA ILE A 43 -15.23 3.97 -11.26
C ILE A 43 -15.04 4.03 -12.79
N GLY A 44 -14.39 3.03 -13.39
CA GLY A 44 -14.21 2.95 -14.84
C GLY A 44 -15.53 2.96 -15.61
N ILE A 45 -16.52 2.19 -15.17
CA ILE A 45 -17.86 2.13 -15.78
C ILE A 45 -18.56 3.48 -15.68
N THR A 46 -18.57 4.11 -14.50
CA THR A 46 -19.21 5.43 -14.31
C THR A 46 -18.59 6.50 -15.20
N ILE A 47 -17.26 6.58 -15.25
CA ILE A 47 -16.54 7.52 -16.13
C ILE A 47 -16.86 7.26 -17.59
N PHE A 48 -16.91 5.99 -18.00
CA PHE A 48 -17.23 5.60 -19.37
C PHE A 48 -18.64 6.02 -19.77
N LEU A 49 -19.65 5.77 -18.92
CA LEU A 49 -21.05 6.16 -19.17
C LEU A 49 -21.23 7.68 -19.23
N VAL A 50 -20.64 8.42 -18.28
CA VAL A 50 -20.68 9.89 -18.27
C VAL A 50 -20.03 10.46 -19.53
N SER A 51 -18.89 9.89 -19.95
CA SER A 51 -18.20 10.30 -21.17
C SER A 51 -19.01 10.00 -22.43
N LEU A 52 -19.63 8.82 -22.54
CA LEU A 52 -20.50 8.47 -23.66
C LEU A 52 -21.72 9.39 -23.74
N CYS A 53 -22.34 9.69 -22.60
CA CYS A 53 -23.45 10.64 -22.53
C CYS A 53 -23.03 12.02 -23.04
N GLY A 54 -21.86 12.52 -22.63
CA GLY A 54 -21.30 13.78 -23.15
C GLY A 54 -21.07 13.75 -24.65
N CYS A 55 -20.44 12.69 -25.17
CA CYS A 55 -20.18 12.54 -26.61
C CYS A 55 -21.48 12.46 -27.44
N ILE A 56 -22.46 11.65 -27.01
CA ILE A 56 -23.74 11.49 -27.69
C ILE A 56 -24.54 12.80 -27.63
N GLY A 57 -24.52 13.49 -26.49
CA GLY A 57 -25.20 14.77 -26.29
C GLY A 57 -24.69 15.85 -27.25
N ALA A 58 -23.37 15.92 -27.44
CA ALA A 58 -22.75 16.84 -28.40
C ALA A 58 -23.08 16.46 -29.84
N LEU A 59 -22.99 15.18 -30.21
CA LEU A 59 -23.24 14.72 -31.59
C LEU A 59 -24.71 14.85 -32.03
N ARG A 60 -25.66 14.70 -31.10
CA ARG A 60 -27.09 14.80 -31.37
C ARG A 60 -27.65 16.22 -31.21
N GLU A 61 -26.79 17.20 -30.90
CA GLU A 61 -27.18 18.58 -30.53
C GLU A 61 -28.32 18.64 -29.50
N ASN A 62 -28.40 17.63 -28.63
CA ASN A 62 -29.49 17.52 -27.67
C ASN A 62 -29.17 18.33 -26.42
N VAL A 63 -29.71 19.53 -26.37
CA VAL A 63 -29.51 20.50 -25.27
C VAL A 63 -29.92 19.92 -23.91
N LEU A 64 -30.92 19.04 -23.85
CA LEU A 64 -31.33 18.40 -22.58
C LEU A 64 -30.23 17.46 -22.06
N LEU A 65 -29.65 16.64 -22.94
CA LEU A 65 -28.59 15.70 -22.57
C LEU A 65 -27.33 16.44 -22.11
N LEU A 66 -26.99 17.53 -22.81
CA LEU A 66 -25.84 18.38 -22.47
C LEU A 66 -26.03 19.10 -21.13
N LYS A 67 -27.27 19.55 -20.82
CA LYS A 67 -27.61 20.12 -19.50
C LYS A 67 -27.43 19.10 -18.38
N ILE A 68 -27.90 17.86 -18.56
CA ILE A 68 -27.73 16.79 -17.56
C ILE A 68 -26.25 16.51 -17.31
N TYR A 69 -25.44 16.40 -18.37
CA TYR A 69 -24.00 16.24 -18.26
C TYR A 69 -23.34 17.38 -17.46
N TYR A 70 -23.70 18.63 -17.76
CA TYR A 70 -23.21 19.80 -17.06
C TYR A 70 -23.53 19.77 -15.55
N TYR A 71 -24.77 19.44 -15.17
CA TYR A 71 -25.15 19.35 -13.76
C TYR A 71 -24.41 18.22 -13.03
N ILE A 72 -24.25 17.04 -13.66
CA ILE A 72 -23.47 15.94 -13.08
C ILE A 72 -22.02 16.37 -12.84
N MET A 73 -21.40 17.07 -13.80
CA MET A 73 -20.03 17.58 -13.67
C MET A 73 -19.89 18.60 -12.54
N ILE A 74 -20.86 19.53 -12.38
CA ILE A 74 -20.85 20.46 -11.25
C ILE A 74 -20.93 19.70 -9.92
N ILE A 75 -21.84 18.73 -9.80
CA ILE A 75 -22.02 17.96 -8.56
C ILE A 75 -20.71 17.23 -8.21
N ILE A 76 -20.08 16.57 -9.19
CA ILE A 76 -18.80 15.88 -8.98
C ILE A 76 -17.72 16.90 -8.58
N PHE A 77 -17.66 18.07 -9.22
CA PHE A 77 -16.68 19.10 -8.89
C PHE A 77 -16.83 19.61 -7.46
N LEU A 78 -18.05 19.92 -7.03
CA LEU A 78 -18.34 20.34 -5.65
C LEU A 78 -18.02 19.22 -4.65
N PHE A 79 -18.33 17.98 -4.98
CA PHE A 79 -17.98 16.82 -4.16
C PHE A 79 -16.46 16.66 -4.02
N LEU A 80 -15.69 16.78 -5.11
CA LEU A 80 -14.23 16.71 -5.08
C LEU A 80 -13.61 17.84 -4.26
N ILE A 81 -14.14 19.07 -4.34
CA ILE A 81 -13.72 20.17 -3.46
C ILE A 81 -14.02 19.82 -2.00
N GLY A 82 -15.21 19.29 -1.72
CA GLY A 82 -15.59 18.86 -0.38
C GLY A 82 -14.63 17.80 0.18
N LEU A 83 -14.27 16.79 -0.62
CA LEU A 83 -13.28 15.77 -0.24
C LEU A 83 -11.89 16.37 -0.03
N ALA A 84 -11.45 17.28 -0.89
CA ALA A 84 -10.14 17.92 -0.77
C ALA A 84 -10.05 18.75 0.54
N VAL A 85 -11.07 19.55 0.83
CA VAL A 85 -11.14 20.34 2.07
C VAL A 85 -11.25 19.42 3.29
N ALA A 86 -12.09 18.38 3.24
CA ALA A 86 -12.22 17.42 4.33
C ALA A 86 -10.88 16.72 4.61
N THR A 87 -10.15 16.32 3.57
CA THR A 87 -8.84 15.68 3.71
C THR A 87 -7.82 16.65 4.32
N PHE A 88 -7.85 17.92 3.91
CA PHE A 88 -6.96 18.94 4.46
C PHE A 88 -7.24 19.22 5.94
N VAL A 89 -8.51 19.35 6.33
CA VAL A 89 -8.91 19.63 7.72
C VAL A 89 -8.67 18.41 8.62
N LEU A 90 -8.91 17.20 8.12
CA LEU A 90 -8.74 15.95 8.87
C LEU A 90 -7.39 15.27 8.60
N LYS A 91 -6.38 16.01 8.12
CA LYS A 91 -5.08 15.44 7.71
C LYS A 91 -4.48 14.51 8.75
N ASP A 92 -4.56 14.87 10.03
CA ASP A 92 -3.93 14.12 11.12
C ASP A 92 -4.68 12.80 11.37
N LYS A 93 -6.02 12.85 11.40
CA LYS A 93 -6.86 11.65 11.51
C LYS A 93 -6.73 10.72 10.31
N VAL A 94 -6.66 11.28 9.11
CA VAL A 94 -6.45 10.52 7.87
C VAL A 94 -5.07 9.86 7.91
N ASN A 95 -4.03 10.58 8.35
CA ASN A 95 -2.69 10.03 8.47
C ASN A 95 -2.63 8.90 9.49
N ASP A 96 -3.24 9.07 10.66
CA ASP A 96 -3.29 8.01 11.69
C ASP A 96 -4.05 6.78 11.20
N PHE A 97 -5.20 6.97 10.55
CA PHE A 97 -5.98 5.88 9.97
C PHE A 97 -5.20 5.13 8.88
N LEU A 98 -4.59 5.87 7.95
CA LEU A 98 -3.77 5.28 6.88
C LEU A 98 -2.58 4.52 7.46
N LYS A 99 -1.82 5.14 8.37
CA LYS A 99 -0.63 4.53 8.97
C LYS A 99 -0.96 3.29 9.79
N HIS A 100 -1.93 3.37 10.69
CA HIS A 100 -2.20 2.28 11.63
C HIS A 100 -3.01 1.15 11.00
N GLN A 101 -4.16 1.45 10.38
CA GLN A 101 -5.07 0.40 9.92
C GLN A 101 -4.72 -0.11 8.52
N VAL A 102 -4.42 0.79 7.59
CA VAL A 102 -4.25 0.39 6.18
C VAL A 102 -2.82 -0.09 5.95
N LEU A 103 -1.82 0.67 6.40
CA LEU A 103 -0.43 0.44 6.03
C LEU A 103 0.28 -0.52 7.01
N LYS A 104 0.22 -0.32 8.33
CA LYS A 104 0.95 -1.20 9.27
C LYS A 104 0.35 -2.60 9.36
N ASP A 105 -0.97 -2.70 9.44
CA ASP A 105 -1.62 -3.98 9.74
C ASP A 105 -1.91 -4.83 8.50
N SER A 106 -1.98 -4.23 7.31
CA SER A 106 -2.21 -4.97 6.06
C SER A 106 -1.00 -5.03 5.13
N LEU A 107 -0.18 -3.96 5.05
CA LEU A 107 0.93 -3.89 4.10
C LEU A 107 2.17 -4.67 4.58
N ILE A 108 2.51 -4.56 5.87
CA ILE A 108 3.73 -5.18 6.42
C ILE A 108 3.52 -6.65 6.79
N THR A 109 2.36 -6.99 7.34
CA THR A 109 2.02 -8.35 7.80
C THR A 109 1.82 -9.32 6.64
N LYS A 110 1.23 -8.84 5.53
CA LYS A 110 0.96 -9.63 4.31
C LYS A 110 2.06 -9.54 3.26
N TYR A 111 3.17 -8.87 3.57
CA TYR A 111 4.28 -8.70 2.63
C TYR A 111 4.80 -10.03 2.06
N GLN A 112 4.67 -11.16 2.77
CA GLN A 112 5.13 -12.47 2.26
C GLN A 112 4.03 -13.34 1.66
N ASP A 113 2.79 -12.84 1.61
CA ASP A 113 1.65 -13.65 1.19
C ASP A 113 1.51 -13.70 -0.35
N ASP A 114 1.81 -12.58 -1.04
CA ASP A 114 1.71 -12.45 -2.50
C ASP A 114 2.95 -11.75 -3.10
N ARG A 115 3.40 -12.22 -4.27
CA ARG A 115 4.55 -11.62 -4.97
C ARG A 115 4.22 -10.26 -5.59
N ASP A 116 2.97 -10.03 -5.96
CA ASP A 116 2.56 -8.74 -6.51
C ASP A 116 2.61 -7.66 -5.42
N ASP A 117 2.18 -7.99 -4.20
CA ASP A 117 2.25 -7.10 -3.04
C ASP A 117 3.71 -6.80 -2.67
N GLN A 118 4.62 -7.80 -2.74
CA GLN A 118 6.06 -7.60 -2.57
C GLN A 118 6.63 -6.60 -3.57
N ALA A 119 6.35 -6.80 -4.86
CA ALA A 119 6.87 -5.96 -5.93
C ALA A 119 6.40 -4.51 -5.79
N VAL A 120 5.14 -4.29 -5.40
CA VAL A 120 4.61 -2.94 -5.16
C VAL A 120 5.30 -2.28 -3.97
N ILE A 121 5.45 -2.98 -2.86
CA ILE A 121 6.07 -2.43 -1.65
C ILE A 121 7.56 -2.14 -1.90
N ASP A 122 8.25 -3.05 -2.56
CA ASP A 122 9.66 -2.88 -2.92
C ASP A 122 9.84 -1.70 -3.87
N TRP A 123 8.99 -1.58 -4.90
CA TRP A 123 8.99 -0.44 -5.80
C TRP A 123 8.75 0.89 -5.07
N VAL A 124 7.78 0.95 -4.15
CA VAL A 124 7.53 2.17 -3.36
C VAL A 124 8.75 2.52 -2.50
N GLN A 125 9.33 1.55 -1.81
CA GLN A 125 10.47 1.78 -0.92
C GLN A 125 11.71 2.25 -1.67
N GLU A 126 11.96 1.67 -2.86
CA GLU A 126 13.07 2.09 -3.73
C GLU A 126 12.85 3.47 -4.35
N ASN A 127 11.65 3.75 -4.89
CA ASN A 127 11.40 5.02 -5.59
C ASN A 127 11.24 6.22 -4.64
N PHE A 128 10.74 5.99 -3.43
CA PHE A 128 10.56 7.04 -2.43
C PHE A 128 11.67 7.04 -1.36
N GLU A 129 12.70 6.18 -1.51
CA GLU A 129 13.82 6.02 -0.58
C GLU A 129 13.39 5.86 0.89
N CYS A 130 12.28 5.16 1.10
CA CYS A 130 11.63 4.98 2.40
C CYS A 130 11.70 3.52 2.86
N CYS A 131 11.51 3.29 4.16
CA CYS A 131 11.55 1.93 4.71
C CYS A 131 10.53 1.78 5.84
N GLY A 132 9.57 0.89 5.65
CA GLY A 132 8.41 0.76 6.54
C GLY A 132 7.42 1.90 6.35
N VAL A 133 6.42 1.98 7.23
CA VAL A 133 5.31 2.96 7.13
C VAL A 133 5.69 4.26 7.82
N GLU A 134 6.23 4.16 9.03
CA GLU A 134 6.78 5.28 9.78
C GLU A 134 8.28 5.10 10.03
N SER A 135 8.71 3.85 10.21
CA SER A 135 10.11 3.52 10.47
C SER A 135 10.43 2.12 10.01
N TYR A 136 11.72 1.87 9.75
CA TYR A 136 12.26 0.54 9.46
C TYR A 136 11.92 -0.48 10.56
N LYS A 137 11.64 -0.02 11.79
CA LYS A 137 11.22 -0.88 12.91
C LYS A 137 9.85 -1.51 12.73
N ASP A 138 9.00 -0.95 11.86
CA ASP A 138 7.66 -1.50 11.62
C ASP A 138 7.73 -2.93 11.07
N TRP A 139 8.82 -3.31 10.40
CA TRP A 139 9.09 -4.68 9.93
C TRP A 139 9.12 -5.72 11.05
N ASN A 140 9.36 -5.34 12.31
CA ASN A 140 9.30 -6.28 13.43
C ASN A 140 7.87 -6.81 13.69
N LYS A 141 6.83 -6.17 13.12
CA LYS A 141 5.45 -6.68 13.15
C LYS A 141 5.22 -7.84 12.19
N ASN A 142 6.03 -7.96 11.13
CA ASN A 142 5.89 -9.05 10.17
C ASN A 142 6.43 -10.35 10.78
N GLN A 143 5.67 -11.45 10.67
CA GLN A 143 6.03 -12.75 11.23
C GLN A 143 7.40 -13.28 10.76
N TYR A 144 7.79 -12.94 9.52
CA TYR A 144 9.04 -13.39 8.90
C TYR A 144 10.27 -12.56 9.33
N TYR A 145 10.09 -11.28 9.65
CA TYR A 145 11.17 -10.36 10.02
C TYR A 145 11.29 -10.13 11.54
N ASN A 146 10.27 -10.53 12.30
CA ASN A 146 10.22 -10.38 13.75
C ASN A 146 11.40 -11.10 14.43
N CYS A 147 12.05 -10.40 15.37
CA CYS A 147 13.16 -10.95 16.14
C CYS A 147 12.73 -12.09 17.08
N SER A 148 11.56 -11.95 17.70
CA SER A 148 11.04 -12.85 18.73
C SER A 148 10.32 -14.10 18.18
N SER A 149 10.11 -14.21 16.86
CA SER A 149 9.31 -15.30 16.27
C SER A 149 10.04 -16.64 16.24
N SER A 150 9.98 -17.42 17.33
CA SER A 150 10.57 -18.78 17.44
C SER A 150 10.08 -19.78 16.38
N LEU A 151 9.02 -19.44 15.63
CA LEU A 151 8.30 -20.33 14.70
C LEU A 151 9.02 -20.58 13.38
N LEU A 152 10.02 -19.77 13.01
CA LEU A 152 10.71 -19.91 11.73
C LEU A 152 12.23 -19.77 11.93
N THR A 153 12.99 -20.80 11.60
CA THR A 153 14.47 -20.75 11.49
C THR A 153 14.87 -20.03 10.20
N ASN A 154 14.26 -18.87 9.94
CA ASN A 154 14.45 -18.14 8.69
C ASN A 154 15.64 -17.17 8.78
N SER A 155 16.42 -17.13 7.71
CA SER A 155 17.59 -16.24 7.54
C SER A 155 17.23 -14.73 7.55
N LEU A 156 15.94 -14.41 7.53
CA LEU A 156 15.39 -13.05 7.44
C LEU A 156 14.95 -12.47 8.81
N ARG A 157 15.31 -13.11 9.93
CA ARG A 157 14.95 -12.58 11.25
C ARG A 157 15.77 -11.36 11.60
N CYS A 158 15.16 -10.45 12.36
CA CYS A 158 15.76 -9.19 12.75
C CYS A 158 16.29 -8.36 11.56
N SER A 159 15.74 -8.56 10.37
CA SER A 159 16.16 -7.86 9.17
C SER A 159 15.02 -7.05 8.56
N VAL A 160 15.37 -6.19 7.61
CA VAL A 160 14.43 -5.49 6.73
C VAL A 160 14.62 -6.01 5.29
N PRO A 161 13.65 -5.84 4.38
CA PRO A 161 13.80 -6.24 2.98
C PRO A 161 14.92 -5.45 2.28
N HIS A 162 15.36 -5.99 1.14
CA HIS A 162 16.41 -5.38 0.34
C HIS A 162 16.03 -3.99 -0.22
N SER A 163 14.75 -3.75 -0.51
CA SER A 163 14.21 -2.47 -0.98
C SER A 163 14.37 -1.32 0.02
N CYS A 164 14.56 -1.62 1.31
CA CYS A 164 14.88 -0.62 2.34
C CYS A 164 16.32 -0.08 2.30
N CYS A 165 17.19 -0.65 1.46
CA CYS A 165 18.62 -0.33 1.45
C CYS A 165 18.86 0.90 0.57
N ARG A 166 19.01 2.08 1.18
CA ARG A 166 19.10 3.39 0.49
C ARG A 166 20.29 3.56 -0.45
N VAL A 167 21.34 2.77 -0.28
CA VAL A 167 22.52 2.82 -1.13
C VAL A 167 22.86 1.39 -1.45
N GLN A 168 23.12 1.11 -2.73
CA GLN A 168 23.86 -0.10 -3.08
C GLN A 168 25.15 -0.05 -2.27
N ASP A 169 25.24 -0.78 -1.16
CA ASP A 169 26.53 -1.10 -0.55
C ASP A 169 27.26 -1.94 -1.59
N THR A 170 27.82 -1.26 -2.58
CA THR A 170 28.35 -1.86 -3.77
C THR A 170 29.66 -2.44 -3.30
N TYR A 171 29.71 -3.76 -3.15
CA TYR A 171 30.98 -4.47 -3.04
C TYR A 171 31.87 -4.11 -4.26
N LYS A 172 31.24 -3.81 -5.42
CA LYS A 172 31.73 -3.12 -6.62
C LYS A 172 30.56 -2.45 -7.37
N SER A 173 30.84 -1.41 -8.18
CA SER A 173 29.89 -0.70 -9.05
C SER A 173 28.91 -1.65 -9.77
N GLY A 174 27.61 -1.54 -9.46
CA GLY A 174 26.53 -2.24 -10.18
C GLY A 174 25.95 -3.51 -9.53
N MET A 175 26.36 -3.92 -8.33
CA MET A 175 25.69 -5.00 -7.58
C MET A 175 25.13 -4.52 -6.24
N THR A 176 23.80 -4.63 -6.07
CA THR A 176 23.06 -4.32 -4.85
C THR A 176 23.38 -5.30 -3.73
N ASN A 177 23.75 -4.81 -2.54
CA ASN A 177 23.90 -5.64 -1.35
C ASN A 177 22.52 -6.03 -0.80
N ILE A 178 22.08 -7.22 -1.16
CA ILE A 178 20.82 -7.80 -0.67
C ILE A 178 20.85 -8.16 0.84
N LEU A 179 22.01 -8.06 1.50
CA LEU A 179 22.22 -8.38 2.91
C LEU A 179 22.33 -7.13 3.81
N CYS A 180 22.24 -5.92 3.26
CA CYS A 180 22.34 -4.66 4.00
C CYS A 180 21.30 -4.59 5.15
N GLY A 181 20.11 -5.15 4.94
CA GLY A 181 19.06 -5.19 5.96
C GLY A 181 19.28 -6.19 7.11
N ARG A 182 20.30 -7.05 7.09
CA ARG A 182 20.47 -8.15 8.07
C ARG A 182 20.79 -7.62 9.48
N ASN A 183 20.10 -8.14 10.51
CA ASN A 183 20.30 -7.80 11.92
C ASN A 183 20.11 -6.32 12.31
N VAL A 184 19.58 -5.48 11.41
CA VAL A 184 19.38 -4.04 11.68
C VAL A 184 18.38 -3.82 12.82
N LEU A 185 17.39 -4.69 12.98
CA LEU A 185 16.40 -4.62 14.07
C LEU A 185 16.98 -5.03 15.44
N ASN A 186 18.07 -5.80 15.45
CA ASN A 186 18.72 -6.26 16.69
C ASN A 186 19.50 -5.16 17.41
N SER A 187 20.00 -4.16 16.69
CA SER A 187 20.72 -3.01 17.27
C SER A 187 19.88 -2.26 18.33
N VAL A 188 18.56 -2.30 18.22
CA VAL A 188 17.61 -1.70 19.16
C VAL A 188 17.48 -2.55 20.44
N SER A 189 17.49 -3.87 20.31
CA SER A 189 17.44 -4.80 21.45
C SER A 189 18.66 -4.64 22.36
N THR A 190 19.84 -4.44 21.78
CA THR A 190 21.08 -4.20 22.53
C THR A 190 21.06 -2.84 23.24
N PHE A 191 20.53 -1.80 22.60
CA PHE A 191 20.37 -0.47 23.22
C PHE A 191 19.39 -0.48 24.40
N ILE A 192 18.26 -1.18 24.28
CA ILE A 192 17.27 -1.33 25.37
C ILE A 192 17.85 -2.13 26.55
N PHE A 193 18.63 -3.17 26.27
CA PHE A 193 19.34 -3.92 27.33
C PHE A 193 20.39 -3.07 28.05
N ILE A 194 21.12 -2.21 27.33
CA ILE A 194 22.12 -1.30 27.93
C ILE A 194 21.42 -0.24 28.80
N GLU A 195 20.33 0.36 28.32
CA GLU A 195 19.54 1.34 29.07
C GLU A 195 18.89 0.71 30.32
N MET A 196 18.28 -0.48 30.22
CA MET A 196 17.77 -1.19 31.40
C MET A 196 18.89 -1.55 32.38
N PHE A 197 20.03 -2.02 31.91
CA PHE A 197 21.15 -2.37 32.78
C PHE A 197 21.72 -1.13 33.47
N GLN A 198 21.84 0.00 32.78
CA GLN A 198 22.25 1.30 33.35
C GLN A 198 21.27 1.80 34.43
N ILE A 199 19.95 1.72 34.18
CA ILE A 199 18.90 2.10 35.15
C ILE A 199 18.92 1.17 36.38
N THR A 200 19.16 -0.11 36.17
CA THR A 200 19.23 -1.08 37.28
C THR A 200 20.49 -0.85 38.12
N LEU A 201 21.62 -0.51 37.48
CA LEU A 201 22.88 -0.20 38.16
C LEU A 201 22.82 1.12 38.95
N THR A 202 22.18 2.16 38.42
CA THR A 202 21.98 3.44 39.14
C THR A 202 21.07 3.29 40.35
N ASN A 203 20.03 2.45 40.28
CA ASN A 203 19.18 2.16 41.44
C ASN A 203 19.82 1.23 42.48
N LEU A 204 20.86 0.48 42.13
CA LEU A 204 21.62 -0.37 43.05
C LEU A 204 22.80 0.35 43.73
N LEU A 205 23.23 1.49 43.17
CA LEU A 205 24.34 2.31 43.67
C LEU A 205 23.88 3.61 44.38
N ALA A 206 22.57 3.81 44.51
CA ALA A 206 21.94 4.87 45.30
C ALA A 206 21.33 4.28 46.57
#